data_AF-X0VYY7-F1
#
_entry.id   AF-X0VYY7-F1
#
_cell.length_a   1.000
_cell.length_b   1.000
_cell.length_c   1.000
_cell.angle_alpha   90.00
_cell.angle_beta   90.00
_cell.angle_gamma   90.00
#
_symmetry.space_group_name_H-M   'P 1'
#
loop_
_entity.id
_entity.type
_entity.pdbx_description
1 polymer ?
#
loop_
_entity_poly.entity_id
_entity_poly.type
_entity_poly.pdbx_seq_one_letter_code
_entity_poly.pdbx_strand_id
1 'polypeptide(L)' 'MGLSYLLKRLGTMIPVFFAVVTVVFFSIRFAPGGPFDEERRIPPEIVENLNQKYHLD' A
#
# COMPACT_ATOMS: atom_id res chain seq x y z
N MET A 1 -0.60 -8.51 -37.60
CA MET A 1 -0.02 -7.64 -36.55
C MET A 1 1.45 -8.03 -36.39
N GLY A 2 2.39 -7.11 -36.59
CA GLY A 2 3.82 -7.43 -36.51
C GLY A 2 4.36 -7.44 -35.07
N LEU A 3 5.49 -8.12 -34.84
CA LEU A 3 6.18 -8.20 -33.54
C LEU A 3 6.49 -6.82 -32.92
N SER A 4 6.85 -5.84 -33.76
CA SER A 4 7.09 -4.45 -33.35
C SER A 4 5.85 -3.79 -32.73
N TYR A 5 4.66 -4.08 -33.24
CA TYR A 5 3.40 -3.56 -32.67
C TYR A 5 3.12 -4.18 -31.30
N LEU A 6 3.39 -5.48 -31.14
CA LEU A 6 3.23 -6.19 -29.87
C LEU A 6 4.18 -5.63 -28.79
N LEU A 7 5.45 -5.43 -29.14
CA LEU A 7 6.46 -4.83 -28.25
C LEU A 7 6.10 -3.39 -27.86
N LYS A 8 5.62 -2.58 -28.79
CA LYS A 8 5.17 -1.22 -28.50
C LYS A 8 3.99 -1.21 -27.53
N ARG A 9 3.03 -2.13 -27.70
CA ARG A 9 1.87 -2.27 -26.81
C ARG A 9 2.26 -2.72 -25.40
N LEU A 10 3.16 -3.70 -25.27
CA LEU A 10 3.70 -4.10 -23.98
C LEU A 10 4.51 -2.97 -23.33
N GLY A 11 5.34 -2.28 -24.11
CA GLY A 11 6.12 -1.12 -23.65
C GLY A 11 5.24 0.00 -23.12
N THR A 12 4.06 0.24 -23.72
CA THR A 12 3.10 1.24 -23.23
C THR A 12 2.38 0.81 -21.95
N MET A 13 2.27 -0.49 -21.65
CA MET A 13 1.64 -0.96 -20.42
C MET A 13 2.51 -0.74 -19.18
N ILE A 14 3.83 -0.89 -19.31
CA ILE A 14 4.79 -0.72 -18.21
C ILE A 14 4.62 0.63 -17.48
N PRO A 15 4.64 1.81 -18.15
CA PRO A 15 4.49 3.08 -17.46
C PRO A 15 3.09 3.27 -16.84
N VAL A 16 2.05 2.69 -17.44
CA VAL A 16 0.69 2.74 -16.88
C VAL A 16 0.62 1.95 -15.58
N PHE A 17 1.10 0.70 -15.58
CA PHE A 17 1.16 -0.12 -14.37
C PHE A 17 2.04 0.52 -13.31
N PHE A 18 3.20 1.07 -13.69
CA PHE A 18 4.07 1.78 -12.77
C PHE A 18 3.36 2.97 -12.12
N ALA A 19 2.71 3.82 -12.92
CA ALA A 19 1.95 4.95 -12.40
C ALA A 19 0.84 4.53 -11.43
N VAL A 20 0.07 3.49 -11.77
CA VAL A 20 -1.00 2.97 -10.90
C VAL A 20 -0.42 2.46 -9.58
N VAL A 21 0.63 1.64 -9.62
CA VAL A 21 1.28 1.11 -8.42
C VAL A 21 1.84 2.24 -7.56
N THR A 22 2.48 3.23 -8.16
CA THR A 22 2.98 4.42 -7.45
C THR A 22 1.85 5.15 -6.75
N VAL A 23 0.75 5.44 -7.45
CA VAL A 23 -0.41 6.13 -6.86
C VAL A 23 -1.02 5.34 -5.71
N VAL A 24 -1.23 4.04 -5.88
CA VAL A 24 -1.81 3.17 -4.84
C VAL A 24 -0.87 3.06 -3.64
N PHE A 25 0.43 2.86 -3.86
CA PHE A 25 1.44 2.77 -2.81
C PHE A 25 1.44 4.03 -1.94
N PHE A 26 1.47 5.21 -2.57
CA PHE A 26 1.40 6.47 -1.82
C PHE A 26 0.06 6.63 -1.11
N SER A 27 -1.06 6.23 -1.73
CA SER A 27 -2.38 6.30 -1.10
C SER A 27 -2.44 5.46 0.20
N ILE A 28 -1.92 4.24 0.18
CA ILE A 28 -1.86 3.37 1.37
C ILE A 28 -0.86 3.91 2.38
N ARG A 29 0.31 4.38 1.95
CA ARG A 29 1.36 4.87 2.86
C ARG A 29 1.00 6.16 3.59
N PHE A 30 0.20 7.02 2.95
CA PHE A 30 -0.32 8.25 3.54
C PHE A 30 -1.62 8.05 4.30
N ALA A 31 -2.30 6.90 4.15
CA ALA A 31 -3.49 6.61 4.94
C ALA A 31 -3.11 6.62 6.43
N PRO A 32 -3.78 7.43 7.27
CA PRO A 32 -3.58 7.39 8.70
C PRO A 32 -4.16 6.08 9.25
N GLY A 33 -3.34 5.29 9.93
CA GLY A 33 -3.75 4.04 10.57
C GLY A 33 -2.55 3.24 11.08
N GLY A 34 -2.62 2.79 12.32
CA GLY A 34 -1.68 1.85 12.94
C GLY A 34 -2.17 0.40 12.84
N PRO A 35 -1.30 -0.57 13.17
CA PRO A 35 -1.59 -2.02 13.09
C PRO A 35 -2.81 -2.48 13.91
N PHE A 36 -3.39 -1.60 14.73
CA PHE A 36 -4.53 -1.89 15.59
C PHE A 36 -5.75 -0.98 15.35
N ASP A 37 -5.70 -0.09 14.36
CA ASP A 37 -6.77 0.89 14.09
C ASP A 37 -7.87 0.35 13.16
N GLU A 38 -7.63 -0.76 12.47
CA GLU A 38 -8.45 -1.17 11.32
C GLU A 38 -9.80 -1.81 11.68
N GLU A 39 -9.96 -2.42 12.86
CA GLU A 39 -11.15 -3.26 13.15
C GLU A 39 -11.76 -3.14 14.56
N ARG A 40 -11.09 -2.49 15.52
CA ARG A 40 -11.68 -2.24 16.85
C ARG A 40 -11.30 -0.86 17.34
N ARG A 41 -12.29 -0.11 17.85
CA ARG A 41 -12.03 0.95 18.84
C ARG A 41 -11.59 0.29 20.14
N ILE A 42 -10.34 -0.16 20.19
CA ILE A 42 -9.74 -0.70 21.40
C ILE A 42 -9.47 0.49 22.33
N PRO A 43 -9.78 0.41 23.63
CA PRO A 43 -9.38 1.42 24.60
C PRO A 43 -7.87 1.73 24.48
N PRO A 44 -7.45 3.00 24.58
CA PRO A 44 -6.06 3.43 24.35
C PRO A 44 -5.06 2.71 25.25
N GLU A 45 -5.48 2.34 26.46
CA GLU A 45 -4.66 1.59 27.42
C GLU A 45 -4.27 0.19 26.91
N ILE A 46 -5.12 -0.47 26.12
CA ILE A 46 -4.81 -1.78 25.53
C ILE A 46 -3.90 -1.61 24.31
N VAL A 47 -4.06 -0.53 23.54
CA VAL A 47 -3.19 -0.22 22.40
C VAL A 47 -1.74 -0.04 22.87
N GLU A 48 -1.52 0.69 23.95
CA GLU A 48 -0.18 0.92 24.49
C GLU A 48 0.47 -0.37 25.03
N ASN A 49 -0.31 -1.22 25.71
CA ASN A 49 0.15 -2.55 26.10
C ASN A 49 0.51 -3.45 24.91
N LEU A 50 -0.26 -3.36 23.81
CA LEU A 50 0.03 -4.11 22.58
C LEU A 50 1.29 -3.57 21.89
N ASN A 51 1.46 -2.26 21.80
CA ASN A 51 2.66 -1.66 21.22
C ASN A 51 3.91 -2.08 22.00
N GLN A 52 3.88 -2.04 23.32
CA GLN A 52 4.97 -2.51 24.19
C GLN A 52 5.25 -4.00 24.00
N LYS A 53 4.19 -4.83 23.95
CA LYS A 53 4.31 -6.28 23.78
C LYS A 53 4.89 -6.69 22.43
N TYR A 54 4.55 -5.97 21.37
CA TYR A 54 5.00 -6.25 20.00
C TYR A 54 6.18 -5.38 19.57
N HIS A 55 6.70 -4.52 20.45
CA HIS A 55 7.75 -3.55 20.15
C HIS A 55 7.42 -2.68 18.92
N LEU A 56 6.16 -2.27 18.83
CA LEU A 56 5.64 -1.41 17.76
C LEU A 56 5.70 0.08 18.15
N ASP A 57 6.23 0.39 19.33
CA ASP A 57 6.59 1.74 19.80
C ASP A 57 7.96 2.20 19.28
#